data_AF-A0A372INV8-F1
#
_entry.id   AF-A0A372INV8-F1
#
_cell.length_a   1.000
_cell.length_b   1.000
_cell.length_c   1.000
_cell.angle_alpha   90.00
_cell.angle_beta   90.00
_cell.angle_gamma   90.00
#
_symmetry.space_group_name_H-M   'P 1'
#
loop_
_entity.id
_entity.type
_entity.pdbx_description
1 polymer ?
#
loop_
_entity_poly.entity_id
_entity_poly.type
_entity_poly.pdbx_seq_one_letter_code
_entity_poly.pdbx_strand_id
1 'polypeptide(L)'
;MERDQPENISEEKDYLQAYIGELETKQSNILWEDAHRNNRGVDKLLWKGDENAPLVQRIGIAVFGFMFLLCGLGLATIGYDQHAPFIYLIAAFSGFIAVRLFFNAVRGLRKSKDR
;
A
#
# COMPACT_ATOMS: atom_id res chain seq x y z
N MET A 1 38.94 -15.03 -47.29
CA MET A 1 38.50 -14.52 -45.98
C MET A 1 37.62 -13.32 -46.27
N GLU A 2 36.38 -13.29 -45.76
CA GLU A 2 35.70 -12.11 -45.18
C GLU A 2 34.15 -12.26 -45.28
N ARG A 3 33.58 -12.83 -44.21
CA ARG A 3 32.29 -12.54 -43.55
C ARG A 3 30.97 -12.41 -44.36
N ASP A 4 30.27 -13.54 -44.50
CA ASP A 4 28.80 -13.63 -44.60
C ASP A 4 28.17 -13.56 -43.19
N GLN A 5 28.08 -12.36 -42.60
CA GLN A 5 27.37 -12.17 -41.31
C GLN A 5 26.51 -10.89 -41.24
N PRO A 6 25.39 -10.81 -41.97
CA PRO A 6 24.32 -9.89 -41.57
C PRO A 6 23.02 -10.57 -41.09
N GLU A 7 22.75 -11.83 -41.46
CA GLU A 7 21.43 -12.46 -41.25
C GLU A 7 21.23 -13.05 -39.83
N ASN A 8 22.30 -13.55 -39.21
CA ASN A 8 22.24 -14.17 -37.88
C ASN A 8 21.93 -13.16 -36.76
N ILE A 9 22.40 -11.91 -36.90
CA ILE A 9 22.24 -10.87 -35.88
C ILE A 9 20.80 -10.33 -35.83
N SER A 10 20.07 -10.32 -36.95
CA SER A 10 18.66 -9.91 -36.96
C SER A 10 17.76 -10.96 -36.31
N GLU A 11 17.98 -12.25 -36.60
CA GLU A 11 17.20 -13.33 -35.99
C GLU A 11 17.43 -13.43 -34.47
N GLU A 12 18.67 -13.24 -34.02
CA GLU A 12 19.00 -13.23 -32.59
C GLU A 12 18.31 -12.06 -31.87
N LYS A 13 18.25 -10.88 -32.49
CA LYS A 13 17.55 -9.71 -31.94
C LYS A 13 16.04 -9.91 -31.87
N ASP A 14 15.45 -10.51 -32.89
CA ASP A 14 14.01 -10.79 -32.93
C ASP A 14 13.62 -11.85 -31.89
N TYR A 15 14.46 -12.89 -31.72
CA TYR A 15 14.30 -13.88 -30.65
C TYR A 15 14.38 -13.25 -29.26
N LEU A 16 15.37 -12.38 -29.02
CA LEU A 16 15.53 -11.68 -27.74
C LEU A 16 14.33 -10.76 -27.44
N GLN A 17 13.81 -10.05 -28.44
CA GLN A 17 12.61 -9.22 -28.26
C GLN A 17 11.37 -10.05 -27.93
N ALA A 18 11.16 -11.18 -28.63
CA ALA A 18 10.07 -12.09 -28.33
C ALA A 18 10.19 -12.68 -26.91
N TYR A 19 11.40 -13.03 -26.49
CA TYR A 19 11.67 -13.57 -25.16
C TYR A 19 11.45 -12.52 -24.06
N ILE A 20 11.90 -11.27 -24.26
CA ILE A 20 11.63 -10.17 -23.33
C ILE A 20 10.12 -9.91 -23.21
N GLY A 21 9.38 -9.91 -24.32
CA GLY A 21 7.93 -9.76 -24.32
C GLY A 21 7.21 -10.87 -23.54
N GLU A 22 7.65 -12.13 -23.69
CA GLU A 22 7.13 -13.24 -22.88
C GLU A 22 7.41 -13.07 -21.39
N LEU A 23 8.61 -12.63 -21.02
CA LEU A 23 8.99 -12.38 -19.63
C LEU A 23 8.19 -11.23 -19.02
N GLU A 24 8.01 -10.14 -19.75
CA GLU A 24 7.22 -8.98 -19.32
C GLU A 24 5.75 -9.37 -19.10
N THR A 25 5.20 -10.22 -19.98
CA THR A 25 3.84 -10.76 -19.84
C THR A 25 3.70 -11.67 -18.62
N LYS A 26 4.70 -12.53 -18.35
CA LYS A 26 4.72 -13.39 -17.16
C LYS A 26 4.88 -12.57 -15.87
N GLN A 27 5.75 -11.55 -15.87
CA GLN A 27 5.95 -10.67 -14.71
C GLN A 27 4.72 -9.80 -14.42
N SER A 28 4.08 -9.23 -15.44
CA SER A 28 2.91 -8.37 -15.23
C SER A 28 1.74 -9.16 -14.64
N ASN A 29 1.51 -10.40 -15.09
CA ASN A 29 0.48 -11.28 -14.54
C ASN A 29 0.75 -11.67 -13.08
N ILE A 30 1.99 -11.99 -12.72
CA ILE A 30 2.38 -12.33 -11.33
C ILE A 30 2.20 -11.12 -10.41
N LEU A 31 2.69 -9.95 -10.83
CA LEU A 31 2.55 -8.71 -10.06
C LEU A 31 1.08 -8.34 -9.81
N TRP A 32 0.20 -8.62 -10.78
CA TRP A 32 -1.21 -8.29 -10.66
C TRP A 32 -1.97 -9.23 -9.72
N GLU A 33 -1.68 -10.53 -9.76
CA GLU A 33 -2.26 -11.51 -8.83
C GLU A 33 -1.85 -11.22 -7.38
N ASP A 34 -0.57 -10.92 -7.17
CA ASP A 34 -0.03 -10.56 -5.86
C ASP A 34 -0.59 -9.22 -5.36
N ALA A 35 -0.71 -8.22 -6.24
CA ALA A 35 -1.35 -6.94 -5.91
C ALA A 35 -2.81 -7.15 -5.46
N HIS A 36 -3.59 -7.98 -6.17
CA HIS A 36 -4.97 -8.24 -5.81
C HIS A 36 -5.12 -9.00 -4.48
N ARG A 37 -4.26 -9.99 -4.21
CA ARG A 37 -4.21 -10.67 -2.91
C ARG A 37 -3.82 -9.71 -1.79
N ASN A 38 -2.81 -8.87 -2.01
CA ASN A 38 -2.32 -7.91 -1.03
C ASN A 38 -3.39 -6.85 -0.70
N ASN A 39 -4.14 -6.39 -1.71
CA ASN A 39 -5.19 -5.37 -1.54
C ASN A 39 -6.34 -5.86 -0.64
N ARG A 40 -6.78 -7.12 -0.81
CA ARG A 40 -7.78 -7.75 0.08
C ARG A 40 -7.29 -7.84 1.53
N GLY A 41 -5.99 -8.07 1.74
CA GLY A 41 -5.37 -8.10 3.06
C GLY A 41 -5.37 -6.72 3.73
N VAL A 42 -5.01 -5.68 2.97
CA VAL A 42 -4.98 -4.28 3.44
C VAL A 42 -6.36 -3.82 3.88
N ASP A 43 -7.40 -4.08 3.08
CA ASP A 43 -8.76 -3.64 3.39
C ASP A 43 -9.33 -4.34 4.64
N LYS A 44 -9.02 -5.63 4.78
CA LYS A 44 -9.35 -6.41 5.97
C LYS A 44 -8.58 -5.92 7.20
N LEU A 45 -7.33 -5.53 7.05
CA LEU A 45 -6.54 -4.94 8.14
C LEU A 45 -7.04 -3.55 8.54
N LEU A 46 -7.39 -2.71 7.56
CA LEU A 46 -7.91 -1.35 7.76
C LEU A 46 -9.22 -1.35 8.55
N TRP A 47 -10.17 -2.21 8.16
CA TRP A 47 -11.52 -2.17 8.70
C TRP A 47 -11.82 -3.23 9.77
N LYS A 48 -11.34 -4.47 9.57
CA LYS A 48 -11.62 -5.61 10.45
C LYS A 48 -10.49 -5.90 11.45
N GLY A 49 -9.27 -5.39 11.20
CA GLY A 49 -8.11 -5.61 12.06
C GLY A 49 -7.60 -7.05 11.99
N ASP A 50 -7.11 -7.47 10.83
CA ASP A 50 -6.55 -8.82 10.62
C ASP A 50 -5.36 -9.09 11.57
N GLU A 51 -5.48 -10.12 12.40
CA GLU A 51 -4.45 -10.53 13.36
C GLU A 51 -3.24 -11.16 12.68
N ASN A 52 -3.40 -11.71 11.48
CA ASN A 52 -2.33 -12.38 10.74
C ASN A 52 -1.65 -11.47 9.70
N ALA A 53 -2.00 -10.19 9.64
CA ALA A 53 -1.41 -9.30 8.66
C ALA A 53 0.10 -9.08 8.89
N PRO A 54 0.89 -9.01 7.80
CA PRO A 54 2.32 -8.80 7.84
C PRO A 54 2.67 -7.46 8.50
N LEU A 55 3.84 -7.42 9.15
CA LEU A 55 4.30 -6.28 9.95
C LEU A 55 4.41 -4.99 9.12
N VAL A 56 4.81 -5.10 7.86
CA VAL A 56 4.86 -3.97 6.91
C VAL A 56 3.49 -3.32 6.71
N GLN A 57 2.42 -4.10 6.57
CA GLN A 57 1.06 -3.55 6.44
C GLN A 57 0.60 -2.86 7.73
N ARG A 58 1.03 -3.36 8.90
CA ARG A 58 0.75 -2.72 10.20
C ARG A 58 1.43 -1.36 10.33
N ILE A 59 2.70 -1.28 9.95
CA ILE A 59 3.43 -0.01 9.88
C ILE A 59 2.73 0.94 8.91
N GLY A 60 2.35 0.45 7.73
CA GLY A 60 1.61 1.25 6.74
C GLY A 60 0.35 1.87 7.31
N ILE A 61 -0.46 1.10 8.04
CA ILE A 61 -1.68 1.61 8.70
C ILE A 61 -1.38 2.55 9.87
N ALA A 62 -0.32 2.30 10.63
CA ALA A 62 0.10 3.21 11.70
C ALA A 62 0.53 4.58 11.13
N VAL A 63 1.29 4.59 10.04
CA VAL A 63 1.67 5.82 9.32
C VAL A 63 0.43 6.50 8.75
N PHE A 64 -0.48 5.75 8.14
CA PHE A 64 -1.73 6.30 7.61
C PHE A 64 -2.61 6.91 8.72
N GLY A 65 -2.75 6.22 9.85
CA GLY A 65 -3.43 6.73 11.04
C GLY A 65 -2.78 8.00 11.60
N PHE A 66 -1.45 8.08 11.58
CA PHE A 66 -0.72 9.28 11.99
C PHE A 66 -1.03 10.49 11.08
N MET A 67 -1.16 10.30 9.77
CA MET A 67 -1.59 11.38 8.87
C MET A 67 -2.99 11.89 9.21
N PHE A 68 -3.95 10.99 9.48
CA PHE A 68 -5.29 11.39 9.93
C PHE A 68 -5.27 12.13 11.27
N LEU A 69 -4.36 11.75 12.18
CA LEU A 69 -4.18 12.45 13.45
C LEU A 69 -3.70 13.89 13.21
N LEU A 70 -2.67 14.08 12.39
CA LEU A 70 -2.14 15.40 12.05
C LEU A 70 -3.20 16.28 11.35
N CYS A 71 -3.94 15.72 10.40
CA CYS A 71 -5.05 16.42 9.76
C CYS A 71 -6.13 16.81 10.76
N GLY A 72 -6.49 15.92 11.69
CA GLY A 72 -7.47 16.21 12.74
C GLY A 72 -7.02 17.35 13.65
N LEU A 73 -5.74 17.36 14.05
CA LEU A 73 -5.16 18.44 14.85
C LEU A 73 -5.14 19.76 14.09
N GLY A 74 -4.71 19.77 12.82
CA GLY A 74 -4.70 20.97 11.99
C GLY A 74 -6.10 21.52 11.71
N LEU A 75 -7.10 20.66 11.53
CA LEU A 75 -8.49 21.08 11.42
C LEU A 75 -9.01 21.65 12.74
N ALA A 76 -8.64 21.06 13.88
CA ALA A 76 -9.04 21.57 15.18
C ALA A 76 -8.46 22.97 15.47
N THR A 77 -7.22 23.25 15.05
CA THR A 77 -6.63 24.59 15.17
C THR A 77 -7.38 25.60 14.29
N ILE A 78 -7.71 25.23 13.05
CA ILE A 78 -8.50 26.09 12.15
C ILE A 78 -9.90 26.35 12.73
N GLY A 79 -10.54 25.32 13.28
CA GLY A 79 -11.86 25.44 13.92
C GLY A 79 -11.85 26.38 15.12
N TYR A 80 -10.75 26.41 15.87
CA TYR A 80 -10.52 27.33 16.97
C TYR A 80 -10.39 28.78 16.47
N ASP A 81 -9.51 29.00 15.50
CA ASP A 81 -9.23 30.36 14.98
C ASP A 81 -10.45 30.98 14.27
N GLN A 82 -11.27 30.17 13.60
CA GLN A 82 -12.43 30.65 12.84
C GLN A 82 -13.75 30.61 13.62
N HIS A 83 -13.74 30.16 14.89
CA HIS A 83 -14.95 29.92 15.68
C HIS A 83 -16.03 29.11 14.94
N ALA A 84 -15.61 28.17 14.10
CA ALA A 84 -16.48 27.42 13.21
C ALA A 84 -16.75 26.02 13.80
N PRO A 85 -17.86 25.82 14.53
CA PRO A 85 -18.10 24.58 15.27
C PRO A 85 -18.19 23.34 14.37
N PHE A 86 -18.59 23.53 13.11
CA PHE A 86 -18.67 22.45 12.12
C PHE A 86 -17.30 21.84 11.79
N ILE A 87 -16.23 22.63 11.83
CA ILE A 87 -14.87 22.14 11.54
C ILE A 87 -14.43 21.13 12.61
N TYR A 88 -14.87 21.29 13.86
CA TYR A 88 -14.60 20.31 14.91
C TYR A 88 -15.25 18.96 14.65
N LEU A 89 -16.38 18.89 13.96
CA LEU A 89 -16.98 17.60 13.57
C LEU A 89 -16.08 16.84 12.59
N ILE A 90 -15.51 17.56 11.62
CA ILE A 90 -14.58 16.99 10.65
C ILE A 90 -13.27 16.58 11.35
N ALA A 91 -12.75 17.43 12.23
CA ALA A 91 -11.57 17.12 13.04
C ALA A 91 -11.79 15.87 13.92
N ALA A 92 -12.95 15.78 14.59
CA ALA A 92 -13.32 14.65 15.41
C ALA A 92 -13.46 13.36 14.59
N PHE A 93 -14.06 13.43 13.39
CA PHE A 93 -14.14 12.30 12.47
C PHE A 93 -12.76 11.82 12.03
N SER A 94 -11.86 12.75 11.69
CA SER A 94 -10.46 12.44 11.35
C SER A 94 -9.73 11.77 12.51
N GLY A 95 -9.89 12.30 13.73
CA GLY A 95 -9.32 11.73 14.95
C GLY A 95 -9.88 10.33 15.26
N PHE A 96 -11.18 10.11 15.05
CA PHE A 96 -11.80 8.80 15.20
C PHE A 96 -11.19 7.77 14.24
N ILE A 97 -10.99 8.13 12.98
CA ILE A 97 -10.30 7.27 12.00
C ILE A 97 -8.88 6.96 12.47
N ALA A 98 -8.11 7.98 12.87
CA ALA A 98 -6.75 7.79 13.36
C ALA A 98 -6.68 6.78 14.51
N VAL A 99 -7.51 6.99 15.54
CA VAL A 99 -7.58 6.11 16.72
C VAL A 99 -7.96 4.68 16.32
N ARG A 100 -8.95 4.53 15.44
CA ARG A 100 -9.37 3.22 14.92
C ARG A 100 -8.23 2.49 14.19
N LEU A 101 -7.48 3.20 13.34
CA LEU A 101 -6.36 2.63 12.59
C LEU A 101 -5.22 2.21 13.52
N PHE A 102 -4.88 3.02 14.53
CA PHE A 102 -3.89 2.66 15.53
C PHE A 102 -4.29 1.40 16.32
N PHE A 103 -5.56 1.31 16.77
CA PHE A 103 -6.04 0.11 17.43
C PHE A 103 -5.94 -1.14 16.53
N ASN A 104 -6.27 -1.01 15.25
CA ASN A 104 -6.17 -2.12 14.30
C ASN A 104 -4.71 -2.52 14.01
N ALA A 105 -3.78 -1.56 13.98
CA ALA A 105 -2.35 -1.83 13.84
C ALA A 105 -1.79 -2.62 15.04
N VAL A 106 -2.17 -2.22 16.27
CA VAL A 106 -1.68 -2.81 17.52
C VAL A 106 -2.32 -4.17 17.83
N ARG A 107 -3.57 -4.41 17.41
CA ARG A 107 -4.34 -5.62 17.78
C ARG A 107 -3.63 -6.95 17.48
N GLY A 108 -2.87 -7.03 16.38
CA GLY A 108 -2.14 -8.25 16.05
C GLY A 108 -0.70 -8.34 16.60
N LEU A 109 -0.13 -7.24 17.10
CA LEU A 109 1.18 -7.29 17.78
C LEU A 109 1.10 -8.09 19.09
N ARG A 110 -0.06 -8.06 19.75
CA ARG A 110 -0.28 -8.75 21.02
C ARG A 110 -0.19 -10.27 20.92
N LYS A 111 -0.49 -10.85 19.75
CA LYS A 111 -0.50 -12.30 19.51
C LYS A 111 0.84 -12.86 19.00
N SER A 112 1.67 -12.01 18.41
CA SER A 112 3.02 -12.39 17.96
C SER A 112 4.01 -12.58 19.12
N LYS A 113 3.71 -12.06 20.31
CA LYS A 113 4.56 -12.17 21.49
C LYS A 113 4.38 -13.50 22.25
N ASP A 114 3.30 -14.23 21.97
CA ASP A 114 2.96 -15.52 22.59
C ASP A 114 3.32 -16.74 21.71
N ARG A 115 4.04 -16.55 20.60
CA ARG A 115 4.66 -17.63 19.81
C ARG A 115 6.17 -17.48 19.83
#